data_AF-A0A6A5V471-F1
#
_entry.id   AF-A0A6A5V471-F1
#
_cell.length_a   1.000
_cell.length_b   1.000
_cell.length_c   1.000
_cell.angle_alpha   90.00
_cell.angle_beta   90.00
_cell.angle_gamma   90.00
#
_symmetry.space_group_name_H-M   'P 1'
#
loop_
_entity.id
_entity.type
_entity.pdbx_description
1 polymer ?
#
loop_
_entity_poly.entity_id
_entity_poly.type
_entity_poly.pdbx_seq_one_letter_code
_entity_poly.pdbx_strand_id
1 'polypeptide(L)'
;MAALKSDPDRAPAKTELARVLREFEDLVLRFETGLARSLADDALQSRGRDDVRHEACRLAIAEMGERCARRQIRRSLAAAEAQGRRVEQQLHAALEAGNAGGSGDDDDEMRGLHHGYFRLYSTELFDVLGQPTDLRLGTVRFHRQRQQQQQQQQQYIPHDHHVSVELALGASFFVADSLETLPYHAFKLPPAPSLQNRGILSRRPEHDGAFPHYDSWLLFTFLGNGCLKLDMPVEMCADVYGGPLRGRENEEIRFWGIFVGDGDDD
;
A
#
# COMPACT_ATOMS: atom_id res chain seq x y z
N MET A 1 -29.43 -43.82 -18.69
CA MET A 1 -30.07 -42.94 -17.69
C MET A 1 -28.99 -42.08 -17.07
N ALA A 2 -28.98 -40.79 -17.39
CA ALA A 2 -28.00 -39.82 -16.88
C ALA A 2 -28.59 -39.11 -15.67
N ALA A 3 -27.95 -39.22 -14.50
CA ALA A 3 -28.26 -38.42 -13.33
C ALA A 3 -27.40 -37.14 -13.39
N LEU A 4 -28.05 -36.01 -13.66
CA LEU A 4 -27.47 -34.68 -13.55
C LEU A 4 -27.13 -34.43 -12.07
N LYS A 5 -25.85 -34.47 -11.74
CA LYS A 5 -25.31 -33.96 -10.47
C LYS A 5 -25.59 -32.46 -10.41
N SER A 6 -26.40 -32.06 -9.45
CA SER A 6 -26.66 -30.66 -9.10
C SER A 6 -25.41 -30.04 -8.48
N ASP A 7 -24.97 -28.94 -9.08
CA ASP A 7 -23.85 -28.10 -8.67
C ASP A 7 -24.15 -27.40 -7.32
N PRO A 8 -23.32 -27.56 -6.27
CA PRO A 8 -23.56 -26.95 -4.95
C PRO A 8 -23.26 -25.45 -4.86
N ASP A 9 -22.74 -24.81 -5.92
CA ASP A 9 -22.26 -23.41 -5.87
C ASP A 9 -23.34 -22.32 -6.03
N ARG A 10 -24.63 -22.66 -6.18
CA ARG A 10 -25.67 -21.68 -6.53
C ARG A 10 -26.44 -21.06 -5.34
N ALA A 11 -26.08 -21.39 -4.09
CA ALA A 11 -26.82 -20.99 -2.89
C ALA A 11 -26.38 -19.72 -2.10
N PRO A 12 -25.24 -19.02 -2.35
CA PRO A 12 -24.81 -17.95 -1.44
C PRO A 12 -25.50 -16.57 -1.66
N ALA A 13 -26.04 -16.30 -2.85
CA ALA A 13 -26.50 -14.95 -3.20
C ALA A 13 -27.78 -14.49 -2.46
N LYS A 14 -28.68 -15.42 -2.11
CA LYS A 14 -29.97 -15.07 -1.46
C LYS A 14 -29.82 -14.65 0.00
N THR A 15 -28.84 -15.21 0.71
CA THR A 15 -28.60 -14.92 2.13
C THR A 15 -27.84 -13.62 2.34
N GLU A 16 -26.95 -13.25 1.42
CA GLU A 16 -26.19 -12.01 1.49
C GLU A 16 -27.04 -10.77 1.20
N LEU A 17 -27.89 -10.82 0.16
CA LEU A 17 -28.82 -9.74 -0.14
C LEU A 17 -29.81 -9.49 1.01
N ALA A 18 -30.38 -10.56 1.59
CA ALA A 18 -31.29 -10.44 2.73
C ALA A 18 -30.61 -9.88 3.99
N ARG A 19 -29.29 -10.06 4.15
CA ARG A 19 -28.52 -9.42 5.22
C ARG A 19 -28.33 -7.93 4.95
N VAL A 20 -27.97 -7.56 3.72
CA VAL A 20 -27.77 -6.16 3.32
C VAL A 20 -29.07 -5.36 3.42
N LEU A 21 -30.21 -5.92 3.02
CA LEU A 21 -31.51 -5.26 3.15
C LEU A 21 -31.91 -5.00 4.60
N ARG A 22 -31.63 -5.94 5.51
CA ARG A 22 -31.86 -5.73 6.96
C ARG A 22 -30.94 -4.63 7.52
N GLU A 23 -29.66 -4.64 7.16
CA GLU A 23 -28.72 -3.60 7.58
C GLU A 23 -29.14 -2.22 7.05
N PHE A 24 -29.67 -2.15 5.82
CA PHE A 24 -30.24 -0.94 5.24
C PHE A 24 -31.44 -0.44 6.05
N GLU A 25 -32.43 -1.30 6.31
CA GLU A 25 -33.62 -0.93 7.08
C GLU A 25 -33.28 -0.42 8.49
N ASP A 26 -32.33 -1.08 9.17
CA ASP A 26 -31.83 -0.66 10.48
C ASP A 26 -31.15 0.73 10.42
N LEU A 27 -30.36 0.99 9.37
CA LEU A 27 -29.72 2.30 9.17
C LEU A 27 -30.75 3.40 8.91
N VAL A 28 -31.74 3.13 8.06
CA VAL A 28 -32.81 4.10 7.77
C VAL A 28 -33.56 4.45 9.06
N LEU A 29 -33.95 3.45 9.86
CA LEU A 29 -34.62 3.69 11.14
C LEU A 29 -33.79 4.55 12.10
N ARG A 30 -32.47 4.32 12.16
CA ARG A 30 -31.55 5.14 12.97
C ARG A 30 -31.50 6.59 12.49
N PHE A 31 -31.35 6.81 11.18
CA PHE A 31 -31.32 8.15 10.60
C PHE A 31 -32.66 8.87 10.73
N GLU A 32 -33.78 8.20 10.50
CA GLU A 32 -35.12 8.76 10.72
C GLU A 32 -35.30 9.22 12.17
N THR A 33 -34.89 8.38 13.13
CA THR A 33 -34.99 8.72 14.55
C THR A 33 -34.12 9.92 14.90
N GLY A 34 -32.90 10.00 14.34
CA GLY A 34 -32.00 11.14 14.52
C GLY A 34 -32.56 12.43 13.91
N LEU A 35 -32.97 12.38 12.65
CA LEU A 35 -33.53 13.52 11.92
C LEU A 35 -34.82 14.03 12.58
N ALA A 36 -35.71 13.14 13.01
CA ALA A 36 -36.94 13.51 13.69
C ALA A 36 -36.69 14.22 15.04
N ARG A 37 -35.63 13.83 15.77
CA ARG A 37 -35.22 14.52 16.99
C ARG A 37 -34.64 15.91 16.71
N SER A 38 -33.76 16.03 15.71
CA SER A 38 -33.17 17.32 15.34
C SER A 38 -34.20 18.32 14.79
N LEU A 39 -35.24 17.84 14.11
CA LEU A 39 -36.33 18.67 13.59
C LEU A 39 -37.37 19.05 14.66
N ALA A 40 -37.45 18.31 15.78
CA ALA A 40 -38.36 18.65 16.87
C ALA A 40 -37.94 19.92 17.62
N ASP A 41 -36.66 20.30 17.54
CA ASP A 41 -36.10 21.52 18.13
C ASP A 41 -36.22 22.75 17.21
N ASP A 42 -36.47 22.56 15.91
CA ASP A 42 -36.54 23.63 14.91
C ASP A 42 -38.01 23.92 14.54
N ALA A 43 -38.51 25.11 14.90
CA ALA A 43 -39.92 25.50 14.86
C ALA A 43 -40.49 25.74 13.44
N LEU A 44 -40.09 24.94 12.44
CA LEU A 44 -40.54 25.01 11.05
C LEU A 44 -41.14 23.66 10.61
N GLN A 45 -42.41 23.47 10.93
CA GLN A 45 -43.24 22.29 10.62
C GLN A 45 -43.63 22.15 9.14
N SER A 46 -42.74 22.46 8.19
CA SER A 46 -43.05 22.37 6.75
C SER A 46 -42.36 21.22 6.02
N ARG A 47 -41.50 20.44 6.68
CA ARG A 47 -40.96 19.19 6.09
C ARG A 47 -41.92 18.04 6.38
N GLY A 48 -42.42 17.42 5.31
CA GLY A 48 -43.30 16.26 5.43
C GLY A 48 -42.57 15.07 6.03
N ARG A 49 -43.30 14.16 6.67
CA ARG A 49 -42.76 12.87 7.16
C ARG A 49 -42.07 12.08 6.03
N ASP A 50 -42.56 12.24 4.80
CA ASP A 50 -42.00 11.63 3.61
C ASP A 50 -40.62 12.21 3.23
N ASP A 51 -40.36 13.49 3.53
CA ASP A 51 -39.05 14.11 3.32
C ASP A 51 -38.00 13.55 4.29
N VAL A 52 -38.41 13.27 5.53
CA VAL A 52 -37.55 12.67 6.56
C VAL A 52 -37.15 11.24 6.18
N ARG A 53 -38.12 10.42 5.74
CA ARG A 53 -37.83 9.06 5.26
C ARG A 53 -36.92 9.10 4.04
N HIS A 54 -37.18 10.00 3.08
CA HIS A 54 -36.36 10.13 1.87
C HIS A 54 -34.92 10.49 2.21
N GLU A 55 -34.71 11.47 3.09
CA GLU A 55 -33.37 11.88 3.53
C GLU A 55 -32.67 10.78 4.33
N ALA A 56 -33.38 10.09 5.23
CA ALA A 56 -32.83 8.95 5.96
C ALA A 56 -32.41 7.81 5.03
N CYS A 57 -33.19 7.52 3.99
CA CYS A 57 -32.81 6.57 2.93
C CYS A 57 -31.55 7.03 2.19
N ARG A 58 -31.45 8.31 1.83
CA ARG A 58 -30.26 8.87 1.16
C ARG A 58 -29.00 8.70 2.00
N LEU A 59 -29.08 9.01 3.29
CA LEU A 59 -27.98 8.84 4.26
C LEU A 59 -27.62 7.36 4.45
N ALA A 60 -28.61 6.48 4.57
CA ALA A 60 -28.39 5.04 4.69
C ALA A 60 -27.71 4.45 3.44
N ILE A 61 -28.09 4.89 2.24
CA ILE A 61 -27.41 4.47 1.00
C ILE A 61 -25.95 4.93 1.00
N ALA A 62 -25.68 6.19 1.36
CA ALA A 62 -24.32 6.72 1.41
C ALA A 62 -23.44 5.95 2.41
N GLU A 63 -23.94 5.74 3.64
CA GLU A 63 -23.28 4.98 4.70
C GLU A 63 -23.03 3.52 4.28
N MET A 64 -24.03 2.84 3.70
CA MET A 64 -23.84 1.49 3.20
C MET A 64 -22.84 1.44 2.05
N GLY A 65 -22.86 2.44 1.17
CA GLY A 65 -21.89 2.60 0.09
C GLY A 65 -20.47 2.65 0.63
N GLU A 66 -20.24 3.49 1.65
CA GLU A 66 -18.94 3.62 2.31
C GLU A 66 -18.50 2.30 2.98
N ARG A 67 -19.39 1.64 3.72
CA ARG A 67 -19.09 0.35 4.38
C ARG A 67 -18.77 -0.76 3.37
N CYS A 68 -19.52 -0.82 2.28
CA CYS A 68 -19.28 -1.77 1.20
C CYS A 68 -17.94 -1.49 0.52
N ALA A 69 -17.65 -0.23 0.18
CA ALA A 69 -16.38 0.17 -0.41
C ALA A 69 -15.21 -0.20 0.51
N ARG A 70 -15.29 0.11 1.81
CA ARG A 70 -14.26 -0.23 2.81
C ARG A 70 -14.02 -1.73 2.90
N ARG A 71 -15.09 -2.55 2.93
CA ARG A 71 -14.98 -4.02 2.92
C ARG A 71 -14.32 -4.54 1.66
N GLN A 72 -14.70 -4.01 0.50
CA GLN A 72 -14.16 -4.43 -0.79
C GLN A 72 -12.68 -4.08 -0.93
N ILE A 73 -12.32 -2.84 -0.55
CA ILE A 73 -10.95 -2.36 -0.46
C ILE A 73 -10.12 -3.31 0.41
N ARG A 74 -10.58 -3.59 1.65
CA ARG A 74 -9.84 -4.45 2.58
C ARG A 74 -9.63 -5.86 2.02
N ARG A 75 -10.63 -6.43 1.35
CA ARG A 75 -10.52 -7.73 0.68
C ARG A 75 -9.48 -7.71 -0.45
N SER A 76 -9.51 -6.66 -1.28
CA SER A 76 -8.57 -6.49 -2.38
C SER A 76 -7.12 -6.36 -1.87
N LEU A 77 -6.91 -5.54 -0.84
CA LEU A 77 -5.60 -5.36 -0.22
C LEU A 77 -5.10 -6.67 0.42
N ALA A 78 -5.94 -7.35 1.20
CA ALA A 78 -5.56 -8.63 1.81
C ALA A 78 -5.18 -9.70 0.77
N ALA A 79 -5.87 -9.72 -0.38
CA ALA A 79 -5.53 -10.61 -1.48
C ALA A 79 -4.17 -10.26 -2.11
N ALA A 80 -3.89 -8.97 -2.33
CA ALA A 80 -2.61 -8.51 -2.83
C ALA A 80 -1.46 -8.84 -1.86
N GLU A 81 -1.65 -8.64 -0.56
CA GLU A 81 -0.64 -9.01 0.44
C GLU A 81 -0.42 -10.52 0.52
N ALA A 82 -1.48 -11.30 0.38
CA ALA A 82 -1.36 -12.75 0.32
C ALA A 82 -0.51 -13.20 -0.87
N GLN A 83 -0.53 -12.46 -1.98
CA GLN A 83 0.36 -12.71 -3.11
C GLN A 83 1.82 -12.40 -2.74
N GLY A 84 2.10 -11.24 -2.16
CA GLY A 84 3.45 -10.89 -1.71
C GLY A 84 4.03 -11.92 -0.72
N ARG A 85 3.23 -12.34 0.27
CA ARG A 85 3.61 -13.39 1.22
C ARG A 85 3.91 -14.74 0.56
N ARG A 86 3.17 -15.12 -0.49
CA ARG A 86 3.45 -16.35 -1.24
C ARG A 86 4.79 -16.27 -1.96
N VAL A 87 5.10 -15.15 -2.60
CA VAL A 87 6.39 -14.96 -3.29
C VAL A 87 7.54 -14.99 -2.28
N GLU A 88 7.39 -14.35 -1.12
CA GLU A 88 8.37 -14.43 -0.03
C GLU A 88 8.60 -15.86 0.44
N GLN A 89 7.53 -16.63 0.67
CA GLN A 89 7.61 -18.05 1.05
C GLN A 89 8.28 -18.91 -0.02
N GLN A 90 7.99 -18.66 -1.30
CA GLN A 90 8.64 -19.34 -2.42
C GLN A 90 10.14 -19.04 -2.45
N LEU A 91 10.54 -17.79 -2.22
CA LEU A 91 11.94 -17.40 -2.16
C LEU A 91 12.67 -18.06 -0.97
N HIS A 92 12.03 -18.12 0.20
CA HIS A 92 12.54 -18.90 1.33
C HIS A 92 12.77 -20.37 0.97
N ALA A 93 11.76 -21.03 0.39
CA ALA A 93 11.86 -22.44 0.00
C ALA A 93 12.95 -22.68 -1.08
N ALA A 94 13.11 -21.75 -2.03
CA ALA A 94 14.12 -21.84 -3.07
C ALA A 94 15.56 -21.73 -2.50
N LEU A 95 15.77 -20.85 -1.52
CA LEU A 95 17.06 -20.70 -0.83
C LEU A 95 17.39 -21.93 0.02
N GLU A 96 16.41 -22.47 0.76
CA GLU A 96 16.57 -23.69 1.56
C GLU A 96 16.85 -24.94 0.70
N ALA A 97 16.22 -25.03 -0.48
CA ALA A 97 16.43 -26.12 -1.42
C ALA A 97 17.82 -26.07 -2.11
N GLY A 98 18.63 -25.05 -1.87
CA GLY A 98 19.92 -24.87 -2.55
C GLY A 98 19.79 -24.58 -4.05
N ASN A 99 18.58 -24.30 -4.53
CA ASN A 99 18.27 -23.94 -5.91
C ASN A 99 18.51 -22.44 -6.19
N ALA A 100 19.41 -21.80 -5.44
CA ALA A 100 19.79 -20.40 -5.57
C ALA A 100 20.51 -20.05 -6.90
N GLY A 101 20.50 -20.95 -7.88
CA GLY A 101 20.81 -20.69 -9.29
C GLY A 101 19.51 -20.61 -10.07
N GLY A 102 18.89 -19.43 -10.09
CA GLY A 102 17.71 -19.17 -10.91
C GLY A 102 17.93 -19.55 -12.36
N SER A 103 16.94 -20.20 -12.94
CA SER A 103 16.69 -20.19 -14.39
C SER A 103 16.86 -18.75 -14.89
N GLY A 104 17.70 -18.54 -15.91
CA GLY A 104 18.22 -17.24 -16.35
C GLY A 104 17.21 -16.25 -16.95
N ASP A 105 15.99 -16.18 -16.42
CA ASP A 105 14.92 -15.23 -16.77
C ASP A 105 14.72 -14.15 -15.68
N ASP A 106 15.04 -14.46 -14.41
CA ASP A 106 14.85 -13.52 -13.27
C ASP A 106 15.83 -12.32 -13.29
N ASP A 107 16.96 -12.46 -14.00
CA ASP A 107 18.00 -11.44 -14.11
C ASP A 107 17.53 -10.23 -14.95
N ASP A 108 16.61 -10.41 -15.89
CA ASP A 108 16.03 -9.32 -16.68
C ASP A 108 14.88 -8.61 -15.93
N GLU A 109 14.13 -9.33 -15.09
CA GLU A 109 13.03 -8.75 -14.31
C GLU A 109 13.53 -7.72 -13.29
N MET A 110 14.65 -8.00 -12.61
CA MET A 110 15.26 -7.07 -11.65
C MET A 110 15.98 -5.89 -12.33
N ARG A 111 16.46 -6.07 -13.57
CA ARG A 111 17.02 -4.97 -14.38
C ARG A 111 15.95 -3.98 -14.82
N GLY A 112 14.71 -4.46 -15.02
CA GLY A 112 13.54 -3.63 -15.33
C GLY A 112 13.14 -2.67 -14.22
N LEU A 113 13.60 -2.86 -12.96
CA LEU A 113 13.18 -2.03 -11.82
C LEU A 113 13.55 -0.55 -11.93
N HIS A 114 14.47 -0.20 -12.83
CA HIS A 114 14.86 1.18 -13.11
C HIS A 114 13.89 1.91 -14.06
N HIS A 115 13.05 1.17 -14.77
CA HIS A 115 12.14 1.64 -15.81
C HIS A 115 10.68 1.48 -15.35
N GLY A 116 10.36 2.02 -14.17
CA GLY A 116 9.02 1.91 -13.61
C GLY A 116 8.94 2.38 -12.17
N TYR A 117 7.86 1.98 -11.51
CA TYR A 117 7.61 2.26 -10.10
C TYR A 117 6.86 1.11 -9.45
N PHE A 118 6.99 0.95 -8.14
CA PHE A 118 6.16 0.04 -7.38
C PHE A 118 4.97 0.79 -6.80
N ARG A 119 3.76 0.23 -6.97
CA ARG A 119 2.58 0.64 -6.20
C ARG A 119 2.61 -0.07 -4.86
N LEU A 120 2.71 0.72 -3.80
CA LEU A 120 2.77 0.26 -2.42
C LEU A 120 1.37 0.10 -1.86
N TYR A 121 1.18 -0.85 -0.96
CA TYR A 121 -0.04 -1.01 -0.21
C TYR A 121 0.18 -1.70 1.14
N SER A 122 -0.69 -1.44 2.11
CA SER A 122 -0.60 -1.94 3.49
C SER A 122 -2.00 -2.05 4.09
N THR A 123 -2.38 -3.23 4.58
CA THR A 123 -3.59 -3.40 5.41
C THR A 123 -3.36 -2.99 6.86
N GLU A 124 -2.12 -3.07 7.33
CA GLU A 124 -1.72 -2.64 8.68
C GLU A 124 -1.96 -1.13 8.87
N LEU A 125 -1.59 -0.32 7.88
CA LEU A 125 -1.88 1.11 7.90
C LEU A 125 -3.38 1.40 8.03
N PHE A 126 -4.23 0.60 7.37
CA PHE A 126 -5.69 0.76 7.46
C PHE A 126 -6.21 0.42 8.85
N ASP A 127 -5.70 -0.64 9.46
CA ASP A 127 -6.07 -1.02 10.82
C ASP A 127 -5.61 0.03 11.84
N VAL A 128 -4.46 0.69 11.58
CA VAL A 128 -3.95 1.80 12.38
C VAL A 128 -4.81 3.06 12.25
N LEU A 129 -5.22 3.44 11.03
CA LEU A 129 -5.90 4.70 10.75
C LEU A 129 -7.43 4.64 10.92
N GLY A 130 -8.04 3.46 10.84
CA GLY A 130 -9.49 3.27 11.06
C GLY A 130 -10.43 3.96 10.06
N GLN A 131 -9.89 4.63 9.03
CA GLN A 131 -10.64 5.38 8.02
C GLN A 131 -10.42 4.80 6.62
N PRO A 132 -11.43 4.88 5.72
CA PRO A 132 -11.24 4.52 4.33
C PRO A 132 -10.45 5.65 3.68
N THR A 133 -9.18 5.41 3.37
CA THR A 133 -8.43 6.38 2.56
C THR A 133 -8.93 6.31 1.12
N ASP A 134 -9.01 7.47 0.47
CA ASP A 134 -9.15 7.56 -0.99
C ASP A 134 -7.90 6.93 -1.60
N LEU A 135 -7.98 5.63 -1.89
CA LEU A 135 -6.79 4.82 -2.08
C LEU A 135 -5.96 5.22 -3.29
N ARG A 136 -4.79 5.81 -3.03
CA ARG A 136 -3.53 5.51 -3.73
C ARG A 136 -2.42 5.45 -2.69
N LEU A 137 -2.26 4.26 -2.11
CA LEU A 137 -1.07 3.94 -1.35
C LEU A 137 0.14 4.03 -2.29
N GLY A 138 1.27 4.37 -1.67
CA GLY A 138 2.34 5.14 -2.28
C GLY A 138 2.97 4.57 -3.53
N THR A 139 3.91 5.33 -4.07
CA THR A 139 4.78 4.85 -5.14
C THR A 139 6.21 4.94 -4.72
N VAL A 140 6.99 3.91 -5.03
CA VAL A 140 8.45 3.99 -4.92
C VAL A 140 9.10 3.76 -6.27
N ARG A 141 10.07 4.60 -6.60
CA ARG A 141 10.87 4.53 -7.82
C ARG A 141 12.34 4.48 -7.46
N PHE A 142 13.08 3.65 -8.18
CA PHE A 142 14.52 3.51 -8.01
C PHE A 142 15.24 4.08 -9.23
N HIS A 143 16.16 5.00 -8.99
CA HIS A 143 16.99 5.59 -10.02
C HIS A 143 18.42 5.12 -9.86
N ARG A 144 18.98 4.56 -10.92
CA ARG A 144 20.39 4.20 -10.96
C ARG A 144 21.11 5.19 -11.84
N GLN A 145 21.92 6.04 -11.23
CA GLN A 145 22.73 6.96 -12.00
C GLN A 145 23.91 6.18 -12.58
N ARG A 146 23.79 5.79 -13.85
CA ARG A 146 24.96 5.38 -14.61
C ARG A 146 25.81 6.64 -14.75
N GLN A 147 26.89 6.76 -13.97
CA GLN A 147 27.89 7.79 -14.21
C GLN A 147 28.25 7.69 -15.68
N GLN A 148 27.75 8.64 -16.49
CA GLN A 148 28.20 8.78 -17.85
C GLN A 148 29.69 9.05 -17.72
N GLN A 149 30.50 8.08 -18.11
CA GLN A 149 31.94 8.23 -18.25
C GLN A 149 32.19 9.22 -19.39
N GLN A 150 31.91 10.50 -19.15
CA GLN A 150 32.49 11.58 -19.92
C GLN A 150 33.83 11.90 -19.26
N GLN A 151 34.86 11.26 -19.82
CA GLN A 151 36.16 11.86 -20.10
C GLN A 151 36.73 12.77 -18.99
N GLN A 152 37.40 12.18 -17.99
CA GLN A 152 38.74 12.62 -17.58
C GLN A 152 39.32 11.69 -16.50
N GLN A 153 40.34 10.95 -16.92
CA GLN A 153 41.53 10.51 -16.18
C GLN A 153 41.41 10.15 -14.68
N GLN A 154 41.61 8.84 -14.44
CA GLN A 154 42.40 8.29 -13.34
C GLN A 154 41.95 8.57 -11.90
N GLN A 155 41.00 7.77 -11.43
CA GLN A 155 41.13 7.06 -10.15
C GLN A 155 40.18 5.85 -10.16
N TYR A 156 40.73 4.66 -9.91
CA TYR A 156 40.00 3.40 -9.79
C TYR A 156 39.18 3.43 -8.49
N ILE A 157 38.06 4.15 -8.48
CA ILE A 157 37.03 3.96 -7.46
C ILE A 157 36.15 2.82 -7.99
N PRO A 158 35.97 1.72 -7.24
CA PRO A 158 35.09 0.63 -7.64
C PRO A 158 33.74 1.20 -8.05
N HIS A 159 33.14 0.63 -9.09
CA HIS A 159 31.85 1.04 -9.65
C HIS A 159 30.71 0.90 -8.63
N ASP A 160 30.65 1.78 -7.64
CA ASP A 160 29.52 1.88 -6.73
C ASP A 160 28.41 2.58 -7.50
N HIS A 161 27.42 1.77 -7.87
CA HIS A 161 26.20 2.24 -8.49
C HIS A 161 25.46 3.11 -7.49
N HIS A 162 25.60 4.42 -7.65
CA HIS A 162 24.79 5.40 -6.95
C HIS A 162 23.31 5.12 -7.26
N VAL A 163 22.55 4.87 -6.19
CA VAL A 163 21.10 4.69 -6.24
C VAL A 163 20.43 5.83 -5.47
N SER A 164 19.49 6.48 -6.12
CA SER A 164 18.53 7.34 -5.46
C SER A 164 17.14 6.71 -5.50
N VAL A 165 16.34 7.00 -4.48
CA VAL A 165 14.99 6.47 -4.28
C VAL A 165 14.05 7.64 -4.13
N GLU A 166 12.93 7.57 -4.82
CA GLU A 166 11.81 8.50 -4.69
C GLU A 166 10.62 7.74 -4.13
N LEU A 167 10.06 8.22 -3.01
CA LEU A 167 8.90 7.64 -2.34
C LEU A 167 7.82 8.72 -2.24
N ALA A 168 6.67 8.48 -2.84
CA ALA A 168 5.48 9.31 -2.66
C ALA A 168 4.47 8.56 -1.81
N LEU A 169 4.00 9.17 -0.72
CA LEU A 169 2.93 8.67 0.14
C LEU A 169 1.81 9.71 0.18
N GLY A 170 0.68 9.42 -0.46
CA GLY A 170 -0.41 10.40 -0.59
C GLY A 170 0.09 11.69 -1.26
N ALA A 171 0.03 12.80 -0.53
CA ALA A 171 0.53 14.10 -1.00
C ALA A 171 1.98 14.40 -0.60
N SER A 172 2.63 13.54 0.20
CA SER A 172 3.99 13.77 0.69
C SER A 172 5.03 13.05 -0.16
N PHE A 173 6.20 13.66 -0.30
CA PHE A 173 7.30 13.16 -1.10
C PHE A 173 8.59 13.04 -0.27
N PHE A 174 9.25 11.90 -0.41
CA PHE A 174 10.48 11.56 0.28
C PHE A 174 11.54 11.15 -0.75
N VAL A 175 12.78 11.51 -0.47
CA VAL A 175 13.95 11.12 -1.25
C VAL A 175 14.96 10.43 -0.37
N ALA A 176 15.72 9.51 -0.95
CA ALA A 176 16.83 8.85 -0.30
C ALA A 176 17.98 8.67 -1.30
N ASP A 177 19.21 8.84 -0.84
CA ASP A 177 20.42 8.75 -1.66
C ASP A 177 21.45 7.85 -0.96
N SER A 178 21.92 6.82 -1.68
CA SER A 178 22.88 5.83 -1.18
C SER A 178 24.25 6.41 -0.78
N LEU A 179 24.60 7.61 -1.25
CA LEU A 179 25.83 8.31 -0.86
C LEU A 179 25.69 8.99 0.49
N GLU A 180 24.47 9.38 0.88
CA GLU A 180 24.20 10.06 2.15
C GLU A 180 24.19 9.11 3.35
N THR A 181 24.14 7.80 3.11
CA THR A 181 24.18 6.76 4.15
C THR A 181 25.58 6.25 4.46
N LEU A 182 26.60 6.69 3.73
CA LEU A 182 28.00 6.31 3.95
C LEU A 182 28.61 7.08 5.13
N PRO A 183 29.56 6.48 5.88
CA PRO A 183 30.15 5.15 5.68
C PRO A 183 29.35 4.00 6.33
N TYR A 184 28.22 4.29 6.97
CA TYR A 184 27.52 3.35 7.85
C TYR A 184 26.82 2.22 7.08
N HIS A 185 26.18 2.53 5.96
CA HIS A 185 25.48 1.54 5.15
C HIS A 185 25.58 1.88 3.66
N ALA A 186 26.04 0.93 2.84
CA ALA A 186 26.06 1.06 1.38
C ALA A 186 24.78 0.44 0.81
N PHE A 187 23.78 1.26 0.49
CA PHE A 187 22.58 0.78 -0.20
C PHE A 187 22.91 0.41 -1.65
N LYS A 188 22.55 -0.81 -2.05
CA LYS A 188 22.72 -1.30 -3.43
C LYS A 188 21.48 -2.09 -3.83
N LEU A 189 21.02 -1.92 -5.05
CA LEU A 189 19.97 -2.78 -5.59
C LEU A 189 20.54 -4.17 -5.85
N PRO A 190 19.90 -5.24 -5.33
CA PRO A 190 20.40 -6.59 -5.55
C PRO A 190 20.19 -6.99 -7.02
N PRO A 191 21.10 -7.77 -7.60
CA PRO A 191 20.96 -8.23 -8.99
C PRO A 191 19.87 -9.29 -9.14
N ALA A 192 19.48 -9.95 -8.06
CA ALA A 192 18.48 -11.02 -8.01
C ALA A 192 17.59 -10.84 -6.76
N PRO A 193 16.43 -11.53 -6.68
CA PRO A 193 15.62 -11.57 -5.48
C PRO A 193 16.44 -11.89 -4.22
N SER A 194 16.16 -11.19 -3.13
CA SER A 194 16.92 -11.25 -1.89
C SER A 194 16.02 -10.99 -0.69
N LEU A 195 16.05 -11.92 0.27
CA LEU A 195 15.45 -11.77 1.59
C LEU A 195 16.26 -10.85 2.52
N GLN A 196 17.42 -10.39 2.08
CA GLN A 196 18.22 -9.45 2.87
C GLN A 196 17.54 -8.08 2.85
N ASN A 197 17.22 -7.58 4.04
CA ASN A 197 16.73 -6.21 4.21
C ASN A 197 17.86 -5.22 3.86
N ARG A 198 17.52 -4.23 3.03
CA ARG A 198 18.44 -3.19 2.56
C ARG A 198 17.91 -1.83 2.97
N GLY A 199 18.62 -1.18 3.89
CA GLY A 199 18.25 0.11 4.44
C GLY A 199 18.80 1.29 3.65
N ILE A 200 17.98 2.32 3.46
CA ILE A 200 18.43 3.64 3.00
C ILE A 200 17.72 4.75 3.80
N LEU A 201 18.44 5.80 4.17
CA LEU A 201 17.90 6.89 4.98
C LEU A 201 17.14 7.88 4.09
N SER A 202 15.93 8.25 4.50
CA SER A 202 15.05 9.11 3.70
C SER A 202 14.74 10.43 4.37
N ARG A 203 14.41 11.44 3.57
CA ARG A 203 14.03 12.78 4.04
C ARG A 203 13.04 13.43 3.10
N ARG A 204 12.37 14.49 3.57
CA ARG A 204 11.52 15.32 2.71
C ARG A 204 12.35 16.49 2.15
N PRO A 205 12.37 16.70 0.82
CA PRO A 205 13.06 17.85 0.23
C PRO A 205 12.59 19.20 0.78
N GLU A 206 11.33 19.29 1.20
CA GLU A 206 10.67 20.48 1.72
C GLU A 206 11.23 20.96 3.08
N HIS A 207 11.98 20.12 3.79
CA HIS A 207 12.60 20.46 5.08
C HIS A 207 14.07 20.90 4.91
N ASP A 208 14.35 21.72 3.90
CA ASP A 208 15.70 22.20 3.55
C ASP A 208 16.73 21.06 3.36
N GLY A 209 16.26 19.87 3.01
CA GLY A 209 17.11 18.67 2.91
C GLY A 209 17.63 18.13 4.24
N ALA A 210 17.08 18.56 5.39
CA ALA A 210 17.39 17.97 6.68
C ALA A 210 16.73 16.59 6.84
N PHE A 211 17.43 15.66 7.51
CA PHE A 211 16.84 14.41 7.97
C PHE A 211 15.90 14.68 9.15
N PRO A 212 14.80 13.91 9.28
CA PRO A 212 13.90 14.04 10.42
C PRO A 212 14.59 13.66 11.73
N HIS A 213 13.98 14.06 12.85
CA HIS A 213 14.49 13.79 14.20
C HIS A 213 14.16 12.38 14.70
N TYR A 214 13.34 11.64 13.96
CA TYR A 214 13.03 10.24 14.17
C TYR A 214 13.82 9.36 13.20
N ASP A 215 13.83 8.05 13.44
CA ASP A 215 14.41 7.09 12.51
C ASP A 215 13.64 7.11 11.18
N SER A 216 14.33 7.33 10.06
CA SER A 216 13.76 7.43 8.71
C SER A 216 14.35 6.42 7.72
N TRP A 217 14.87 5.31 8.25
CA TRP A 217 15.32 4.18 7.44
C TRP A 217 14.16 3.54 6.68
N LEU A 218 14.29 3.45 5.36
CA LEU A 218 13.43 2.65 4.50
C LEU A 218 14.10 1.28 4.31
N LEU A 219 13.43 0.20 4.70
CA LEU A 219 13.96 -1.15 4.63
C LEU A 219 13.31 -1.93 3.49
N PHE A 220 14.08 -2.22 2.44
CA PHE A 220 13.60 -2.92 1.25
C PHE A 220 13.98 -4.40 1.27
N THR A 221 13.02 -5.27 0.94
CA THR A 221 13.24 -6.68 0.60
C THR A 221 12.74 -6.93 -0.83
N PHE A 222 13.61 -7.43 -1.70
CA PHE A 222 13.28 -7.63 -3.12
C PHE A 222 12.88 -9.09 -3.33
N LEU A 223 11.62 -9.35 -3.67
CA LEU A 223 11.08 -10.71 -3.65
C LEU A 223 11.09 -11.40 -5.03
N GLY A 224 11.33 -10.65 -6.11
CA GLY A 224 11.14 -11.12 -7.50
C GLY A 224 9.68 -11.09 -7.93
N ASN A 225 9.38 -11.48 -9.19
CA ASN A 225 8.01 -11.45 -9.74
C ASN A 225 7.36 -10.05 -9.61
N GLY A 226 8.14 -8.99 -9.82
CA GLY A 226 7.72 -7.61 -9.63
C GLY A 226 7.26 -7.28 -8.20
N CYS A 227 7.60 -8.09 -7.19
CA CYS A 227 7.16 -7.89 -5.81
C CYS A 227 8.28 -7.27 -4.95
N LEU A 228 7.87 -6.31 -4.12
CA LEU A 228 8.71 -5.62 -3.16
C LEU A 228 8.06 -5.68 -1.78
N LYS A 229 8.87 -5.75 -0.73
CA LYS A 229 8.44 -5.46 0.64
C LYS A 229 9.21 -4.22 1.10
N LEU A 230 8.50 -3.27 1.71
CA LEU A 230 9.06 -2.06 2.29
C LEU A 230 8.56 -1.95 3.73
N ASP A 231 9.46 -2.05 4.69
CA ASP A 231 9.16 -1.74 6.09
C ASP A 231 9.60 -0.28 6.34
N MET A 232 8.71 0.52 6.93
CA MET A 232 8.98 1.93 7.18
C MET A 232 8.46 2.44 8.54
N PRO A 233 9.14 3.42 9.17
CA PRO A 233 8.74 3.98 10.45
C PRO A 233 7.31 4.52 10.48
N VAL A 234 6.59 4.24 11.56
CA VAL A 234 5.22 4.71 11.78
C VAL A 234 5.13 6.24 11.79
N GLU A 235 6.18 6.93 12.22
CA GLU A 235 6.27 8.38 12.29
C GLU A 235 6.14 9.00 10.90
N MET A 236 6.82 8.41 9.91
CA MET A 236 6.70 8.82 8.51
C MET A 236 5.27 8.67 8.00
N CYS A 237 4.55 7.63 8.43
CA CYS A 237 3.17 7.39 8.02
C CYS A 237 2.19 8.30 8.76
N ALA A 238 2.40 8.56 10.05
CA ALA A 238 1.55 9.44 10.84
C ALA A 238 1.65 10.89 10.37
N ASP A 239 2.85 11.34 9.97
CA ASP A 239 3.05 12.67 9.37
C ASP A 239 2.27 12.86 8.06
N VAL A 240 1.90 11.78 7.37
CA VAL A 240 1.19 11.82 6.08
C VAL A 240 -0.32 11.62 6.28
N TYR A 241 -0.69 10.62 7.08
CA TYR A 241 -2.07 10.13 7.16
C TYR A 241 -2.77 10.52 8.47
N GLY A 242 -2.12 11.25 9.37
CA GLY A 242 -2.76 11.91 10.53
C GLY A 242 -3.18 10.98 11.67
N GLY A 243 -2.41 9.93 11.97
CA GLY A 243 -2.73 8.93 12.99
C GLY A 243 -2.18 9.22 14.39
N PRO A 244 -2.79 8.68 15.46
CA PRO A 244 -2.22 8.73 16.81
C PRO A 244 -0.99 7.81 16.91
N LEU A 245 0.17 8.39 17.24
CA LEU A 245 1.44 7.67 17.43
C LEU A 245 1.65 7.10 18.84
N ARG A 246 0.81 7.49 19.80
CA ARG A 246 1.05 7.20 21.22
C ARG A 246 1.09 5.70 21.49
N GLY A 247 2.21 5.22 22.02
CA GLY A 247 2.43 3.81 22.34
C GLY A 247 2.80 2.94 21.15
N ARG A 248 3.13 3.56 20.01
CA ARG A 248 3.59 2.90 18.77
C ARG A 248 4.90 3.50 18.26
N GLU A 249 5.53 4.37 19.04
CA GLU A 249 6.78 5.04 18.64
C GLU A 249 7.85 3.98 18.33
N ASN A 250 8.56 4.14 17.21
CA ASN A 250 9.53 3.19 16.65
C ASN A 250 8.94 1.86 16.14
N GLU A 251 7.62 1.75 15.95
CA GLU A 251 7.04 0.64 15.18
C GLU A 251 7.25 0.86 13.68
N GLU A 252 7.39 -0.23 12.93
CA GLU A 252 7.46 -0.22 11.47
C GLU A 252 6.12 -0.63 10.88
N ILE A 253 5.64 0.09 9.87
CA ILE A 253 4.51 -0.29 9.05
C ILE A 253 5.02 -1.00 7.81
N ARG A 254 4.48 -2.19 7.54
CA ARG A 254 4.81 -2.95 6.34
C ARG A 254 3.98 -2.54 5.15
N PHE A 255 4.66 -2.23 4.05
CA PHE A 255 4.10 -2.07 2.72
C PHE A 255 4.55 -3.20 1.79
N TRP A 256 3.62 -3.63 0.96
CA TRP A 256 3.85 -4.53 -0.16
C TRP A 256 3.81 -3.72 -1.44
N GLY A 257 4.78 -3.91 -2.32
CA GLY A 257 4.90 -3.24 -3.60
C GLY A 257 4.66 -4.20 -4.76
N ILE A 258 3.93 -3.74 -5.77
CA ILE A 258 3.82 -4.41 -7.08
C ILE A 258 4.41 -3.48 -8.14
N PHE A 259 5.34 -4.00 -8.92
CA PHE A 259 6.01 -3.28 -9.99
C PHE A 259 5.04 -2.94 -11.12
N VAL A 260 5.15 -1.71 -11.60
CA VAL A 260 4.44 -1.16 -12.75
C VAL A 260 5.49 -0.53 -13.64
N GLY A 261 5.77 -1.18 -14.77
CA GLY A 261 6.71 -0.66 -15.76
C GLY A 261 6.23 0.68 -16.32
N ASP A 262 7.20 1.55 -16.60
CA ASP A 262 7.00 2.65 -17.54
C ASP A 262 6.84 1.97 -18.89
N GLY A 263 5.61 1.88 -19.43
CA GLY A 263 5.33 1.09 -20.62
C GLY A 263 6.17 1.53 -21.80
N ASP A 264 7.25 0.80 -22.06
CA ASP A 264 7.96 0.76 -23.32
C ASP A 264 7.48 -0.54 -24.00
N ASP A 265 6.51 -0.39 -24.91
CA ASP A 265 6.22 -1.42 -25.90
C ASP A 265 7.51 -1.74 -26.66
N ASP A 266 7.93 -3.00 -26.64
CA ASP A 266 8.54 -3.69 -27.78
C ASP A 266 8.06 -5.15 -27.79
#